data_AF-A0A7X6X822-F1
#
_entry.id   AF-A0A7X6X822-F1
#
_cell.length_a   1.000
_cell.length_b   1.000
_cell.length_c   1.000
_cell.angle_alpha   90.00
_cell.angle_beta   90.00
_cell.angle_gamma   90.00
#
_symmetry.space_group_name_H-M   'P 1'
#
loop_
_entity.id
_entity.type
_entity.pdbx_description
1 polymer ?
#
loop_
_entity_poly.entity_id
_entity_poly.type
_entity_poly.pdbx_seq_one_letter_code
_entity_poly.pdbx_strand_id
1 'polypeptide(L)'
;MSRKSILDEKVSVLRGISDKRAALFSKLAINSCEDLLWHLPRDYEDWSELSHICDLADEDTACFRANVITVPQLNRRGRNSQTVVKLQDDTGVISAVWFNQPWIAKQINRGDSLLFRGRIKRAGRYFSVQNPQFLSEGDGLPPLLPIYPLTEGLTQNIIRDAVRQVLNSDSLVFSEFLPAGSRREHQLASQSYAFTEIHFPSSRHAGEVGRRRLAFEELFLIMAGLRSLKSERTLLERQAILLPEEDEAQLQEMEKSLGFDLTRSQQETLAAIKRDLERTCPAYRLIQGDVGSGKTAIAMLAMARVALAGKQSVMMAPTSILAQQHFENLTGFFEPFGIKTGLLLGGMPAAVRRATLSAIESG
;
A
#
# COMPACT_ATOMS: atom_id res chain seq x y z
N MET A 1 -35.37 -3.86 3.46
CA MET A 1 -34.40 -4.14 4.53
C MET A 1 -33.11 -4.60 3.88
N SER A 2 -32.10 -3.73 3.79
CA SER A 2 -30.80 -4.11 3.26
C SER A 2 -30.23 -5.22 4.16
N ARG A 3 -30.00 -6.41 3.61
CA ARG A 3 -29.24 -7.44 4.36
C ARG A 3 -27.88 -6.83 4.67
N LYS A 4 -27.50 -6.84 5.94
CA LYS A 4 -26.17 -6.40 6.37
C LYS A 4 -25.14 -7.33 5.71
N SER A 5 -24.16 -6.77 5.01
CA SER A 5 -23.14 -7.59 4.36
C SER A 5 -22.21 -8.17 5.41
N ILE A 6 -21.67 -9.37 5.16
CA ILE A 6 -20.63 -9.96 6.03
C ILE A 6 -19.42 -9.04 6.16
N LEU A 7 -19.15 -8.20 5.16
CA LEU A 7 -18.03 -7.25 5.14
C LEU A 7 -18.03 -6.32 6.36
N ASP A 8 -19.21 -5.85 6.78
CA ASP A 8 -19.39 -4.94 7.92
C ASP A 8 -19.31 -5.66 9.29
N GLU A 9 -19.24 -7.00 9.28
CA GLU A 9 -19.22 -7.79 10.51
C GLU A 9 -17.80 -7.94 11.05
N LYS A 10 -17.69 -8.10 12.37
CA LYS A 10 -16.41 -8.36 13.03
C LYS A 10 -15.91 -9.75 12.66
N VAL A 11 -14.58 -9.90 12.56
CA VAL A 11 -13.94 -11.21 12.34
C VAL A 11 -14.31 -12.27 13.40
N SER A 12 -14.72 -11.86 14.60
CA SER A 12 -15.19 -12.78 15.65
C SER A 12 -16.45 -13.56 15.30
N VAL A 13 -17.20 -13.17 14.27
CA VAL A 13 -18.37 -13.92 13.80
C VAL A 13 -17.96 -15.20 13.06
N LEU A 14 -16.75 -15.24 12.51
CA LEU A 14 -16.25 -16.39 11.76
C LEU A 14 -16.02 -17.60 12.66
N ARG A 15 -16.35 -18.79 12.15
CA ARG A 15 -16.22 -20.04 12.90
C ARG A 15 -14.75 -20.31 13.18
N GLY A 16 -14.46 -20.64 14.44
CA GLY A 16 -13.10 -20.91 14.89
C GLY A 16 -12.31 -19.65 15.29
N ILE A 17 -12.89 -18.46 15.22
CA ILE A 17 -12.28 -17.23 15.75
C ILE A 17 -12.90 -16.91 17.11
N SER A 18 -12.26 -17.39 18.19
CA SER A 18 -12.60 -17.00 19.55
C SER A 18 -12.13 -15.57 19.87
N ASP A 19 -12.62 -14.97 20.96
CA ASP A 19 -12.20 -13.63 21.40
C ASP A 19 -10.66 -13.49 21.52
N LYS A 20 -10.00 -14.56 21.98
CA LYS A 20 -8.53 -14.62 22.04
C LYS A 20 -7.89 -14.53 20.66
N ARG A 21 -8.46 -15.20 19.65
CA ARG A 21 -7.96 -15.15 18.26
C ARG A 21 -8.32 -13.82 17.60
N ALA A 22 -9.51 -13.28 17.85
CA ALA A 22 -9.90 -11.95 17.38
C ALA A 22 -8.91 -10.87 17.87
N ALA A 23 -8.45 -10.95 19.11
CA ALA A 23 -7.41 -10.06 19.63
C ALA A 23 -6.06 -10.19 18.88
N LEU A 24 -5.73 -11.35 18.32
CA LEU A 24 -4.55 -11.53 17.47
C LEU A 24 -4.74 -10.91 16.08
N PHE A 25 -5.94 -11.01 15.49
CA PHE A 25 -6.28 -10.31 14.25
C PHE A 25 -6.21 -8.80 14.41
N SER A 26 -6.68 -8.26 15.55
CA SER A 26 -6.55 -6.82 15.83
C SER A 26 -5.10 -6.34 15.91
N LYS A 27 -4.12 -7.19 16.26
CA LYS A 27 -2.69 -6.84 16.19
C LYS A 27 -2.20 -6.62 14.76
N LEU A 28 -2.86 -7.24 13.78
CA LEU A 28 -2.65 -7.01 12.34
C LEU A 28 -3.53 -5.87 11.80
N ALA A 29 -4.18 -5.10 12.68
CA ALA A 29 -5.19 -4.09 12.34
C ALA A 29 -6.43 -4.67 11.62
N ILE A 30 -6.72 -5.97 11.77
CA ILE A 30 -7.87 -6.64 11.19
C ILE A 30 -8.99 -6.72 12.22
N ASN A 31 -10.05 -5.94 12.05
CA ASN A 31 -11.19 -5.90 12.98
C ASN A 31 -12.52 -6.32 12.33
N SER A 32 -12.66 -6.11 11.02
CA SER A 32 -13.82 -6.49 10.22
C SER A 32 -13.50 -7.58 9.21
N CYS A 33 -14.53 -8.22 8.64
CA CYS A 33 -14.36 -9.16 7.54
C CYS A 33 -13.87 -8.45 6.27
N GLU A 34 -14.21 -7.17 6.09
CA GLU A 34 -13.61 -6.34 5.04
C GLU A 34 -12.10 -6.18 5.23
N ASP A 35 -11.64 -5.83 6.43
CA ASP A 35 -10.21 -5.72 6.75
C ASP A 35 -9.49 -7.05 6.47
N LEU A 36 -10.15 -8.17 6.73
CA LEU A 36 -9.61 -9.51 6.48
C LEU A 36 -9.44 -9.79 4.99
N LEU A 37 -10.35 -9.34 4.12
CA LEU A 37 -10.18 -9.44 2.67
C LEU A 37 -9.10 -8.47 2.16
N TRP A 38 -8.93 -7.31 2.78
CA TRP A 38 -7.82 -6.41 2.44
C TRP A 38 -6.47 -6.86 3.00
N HIS A 39 -6.43 -7.88 3.86
CA HIS A 39 -5.20 -8.55 4.27
C HIS A 39 -4.70 -9.48 3.16
N LEU A 40 -4.17 -8.88 2.10
CA LEU A 40 -3.78 -9.57 0.87
C LEU A 40 -2.59 -10.53 1.10
N PRO A 41 -2.54 -11.66 0.36
CA PRO A 41 -1.39 -12.53 0.41
C PRO A 41 -0.14 -11.86 -0.19
N ARG A 42 1.02 -12.17 0.40
CA ARG A 42 2.34 -11.71 -0.08
C ARG A 42 2.88 -12.56 -1.22
N ASP A 43 2.49 -13.82 -1.26
CA ASP A 43 2.97 -14.82 -2.24
C ASP A 43 2.01 -16.02 -2.25
N TYR A 44 2.26 -17.00 -3.13
CA TYR A 44 1.51 -18.25 -3.23
C TYR A 44 2.44 -19.48 -3.19
N GLU A 45 2.05 -20.48 -2.41
CA GLU A 45 2.65 -21.81 -2.46
C GLU A 45 2.04 -22.60 -3.61
N ASP A 46 2.90 -23.08 -4.51
CA ASP A 46 2.49 -23.89 -5.65
C ASP A 46 2.41 -25.37 -5.27
N TRP A 47 1.24 -25.95 -5.50
CA TRP A 47 0.94 -27.38 -5.32
C TRP A 47 0.59 -28.05 -6.66
N SER A 48 0.68 -27.34 -7.78
CA SER A 48 0.35 -27.87 -9.11
C SER A 48 1.48 -28.70 -9.74
N GLU A 49 2.72 -28.38 -9.41
CA GLU A 49 3.90 -29.06 -9.93
C GLU A 49 4.18 -30.32 -9.09
N LEU A 50 3.64 -31.45 -9.53
CA LEU A 50 3.84 -32.74 -8.88
C LEU A 50 5.11 -33.43 -9.41
N SER A 51 6.04 -33.71 -8.51
CA SER A 51 7.21 -34.55 -8.75
C SER A 51 6.91 -36.00 -8.41
N HIS A 52 7.54 -36.95 -9.09
CA HIS A 52 7.57 -38.35 -8.67
C HIS A 52 8.58 -38.56 -7.53
N ILE A 53 8.36 -39.57 -6.69
CA ILE A 53 9.28 -39.89 -5.58
C ILE A 53 10.69 -40.22 -6.09
N CYS A 54 10.83 -40.82 -7.27
CA CYS A 54 12.13 -41.14 -7.86
C CYS A 54 12.96 -39.92 -8.26
N ASP A 55 12.30 -38.78 -8.55
CA ASP A 55 12.96 -37.56 -9.04
C ASP A 55 13.34 -36.60 -7.90
N LEU A 56 13.07 -36.99 -6.66
CA LEU A 56 13.32 -36.15 -5.49
C LEU A 56 14.82 -35.98 -5.23
N ALA A 57 15.27 -34.72 -5.23
CA ALA A 57 16.64 -34.34 -4.92
C ALA A 57 16.85 -34.01 -3.44
N ASP A 58 18.08 -34.10 -2.95
CA ASP A 58 18.42 -33.71 -1.58
C ASP A 58 18.32 -32.19 -1.40
N GLU A 59 17.85 -31.77 -0.21
CA GLU A 59 17.65 -30.38 0.21
C GLU A 59 16.58 -29.56 -0.55
N ASP A 60 15.91 -30.17 -1.55
CA ASP A 60 14.86 -29.55 -2.36
C ASP A 60 13.47 -29.55 -1.65
N THR A 61 12.59 -28.64 -2.04
CA THR A 61 11.19 -28.61 -1.58
C THR A 61 10.29 -29.08 -2.71
N ALA A 62 9.79 -30.30 -2.62
CA ALA A 62 8.96 -30.91 -3.65
C ALA A 62 7.51 -31.09 -3.19
N CYS A 63 6.60 -31.08 -4.17
CA CYS A 63 5.21 -31.49 -4.00
C CYS A 63 5.01 -32.82 -4.72
N PHE A 64 4.41 -33.82 -4.08
CA PHE A 64 4.19 -35.13 -4.68
C PHE A 64 2.92 -35.79 -4.15
N ARG A 65 2.31 -36.64 -4.99
CA ARG A 65 1.18 -37.49 -4.61
C ARG A 65 1.69 -38.80 -4.05
N ALA A 66 1.16 -39.24 -2.91
CA ALA A 66 1.49 -40.56 -2.39
C ALA A 66 0.37 -41.18 -1.54
N ASN A 67 0.34 -42.51 -1.57
CA ASN A 67 -0.52 -43.33 -0.73
C ASN A 67 0.17 -43.66 0.59
N VAL A 68 -0.59 -43.63 1.68
CA VAL A 68 -0.09 -43.97 3.01
C VAL A 68 -0.10 -45.48 3.19
N ILE A 69 1.08 -46.11 3.22
CA ILE A 69 1.19 -47.58 3.26
C ILE A 69 1.35 -48.15 4.68
N THR A 70 1.82 -47.35 5.63
CA THR A 70 2.02 -47.77 7.02
C THR A 70 1.16 -46.96 7.98
N VAL A 71 0.71 -47.60 9.06
CA VAL A 71 0.13 -46.87 10.20
C VAL A 71 1.18 -45.91 10.78
N PRO A 72 0.84 -44.66 11.11
CA PRO A 72 1.78 -43.71 11.69
C PRO A 72 2.45 -44.25 12.96
N GLN A 73 3.79 -44.27 12.96
CA GLN A 73 4.58 -44.73 14.10
C GLN A 73 5.05 -43.55 14.93
N LEU A 74 4.56 -43.46 16.17
CA LEU A 74 4.99 -42.46 17.13
C LEU A 74 6.19 -42.97 17.93
N ASN A 75 7.37 -42.44 17.66
CA ASN A 75 8.58 -42.72 18.42
C ASN A 75 8.83 -41.56 19.40
N ARG A 76 8.94 -41.86 20.69
CA ARG A 76 9.28 -40.88 21.73
C ARG A 76 10.69 -41.15 22.26
N ARG A 77 11.54 -40.14 22.28
CA ARG A 77 12.88 -40.20 22.87
C ARG A 77 13.06 -39.02 23.82
N GLY A 78 12.80 -39.26 25.11
CA GLY A 78 12.79 -38.21 26.12
C GLY A 78 11.70 -37.17 25.85
N ARG A 79 12.09 -35.89 25.80
CA ARG A 79 11.18 -34.76 25.48
C ARG A 79 10.84 -34.65 23.98
N ASN A 80 11.59 -35.31 23.11
CA ASN A 80 11.38 -35.23 21.67
C ASN A 80 10.47 -36.36 21.19
N SER A 81 9.57 -36.06 20.26
CA SER A 81 8.75 -37.05 19.58
C SER A 81 8.92 -36.96 18.07
N GLN A 82 8.78 -38.07 17.38
CA GLN A 82 8.76 -38.12 15.93
C GLN A 82 7.64 -39.05 15.48
N THR A 83 6.81 -38.56 14.56
CA THR A 83 5.79 -39.36 13.87
C THR A 83 6.35 -39.73 12.51
N VAL A 84 6.45 -41.03 12.21
CA VAL A 84 7.00 -41.53 10.95
C VAL A 84 5.92 -42.29 10.18
N VAL A 85 5.76 -41.95 8.91
CA VAL A 85 4.82 -42.60 7.99
C VAL A 85 5.56 -42.93 6.70
N LYS A 86 5.45 -44.16 6.20
CA LYS A 86 5.92 -44.49 4.86
C LYS A 86 4.84 -44.16 3.84
N LEU A 87 5.27 -43.49 2.79
CA LEU A 87 4.49 -43.03 1.66
C LEU A 87 4.96 -43.77 0.41
N GLN A 88 4.03 -44.18 -0.43
CA GLN A 88 4.32 -44.89 -1.69
C GLN A 88 3.60 -44.21 -2.85
N ASP A 89 4.33 -43.97 -3.94
CA ASP A 89 3.76 -43.65 -5.25
C ASP A 89 4.06 -44.80 -6.23
N ASP A 90 3.79 -44.60 -7.52
CA ASP A 90 4.04 -45.61 -8.55
C ASP A 90 5.55 -45.87 -8.80
N THR A 91 6.43 -44.99 -8.31
CA THR A 91 7.86 -44.99 -8.61
C THR A 91 8.75 -45.45 -7.45
N GLY A 92 8.30 -45.28 -6.20
CA GLY A 92 9.11 -45.57 -5.03
C GLY A 92 8.41 -45.38 -3.69
N VAL A 93 9.22 -45.50 -2.63
CA VAL A 93 8.78 -45.36 -1.23
C VAL A 93 9.65 -44.34 -0.52
N ILE A 94 9.03 -43.36 0.14
CA ILE A 94 9.70 -42.34 0.95
C ILE A 94 9.15 -42.33 2.39
N SER A 95 9.97 -41.94 3.36
CA SER A 95 9.52 -41.77 4.74
C SER A 95 9.18 -40.30 5.01
N ALA A 96 7.95 -40.01 5.41
CA ALA A 96 7.56 -38.73 5.98
C ALA A 96 7.80 -38.71 7.49
N VAL A 97 8.49 -37.67 7.97
CA VAL A 97 8.91 -37.54 9.37
C VAL A 97 8.44 -36.19 9.90
N TRP A 98 7.55 -36.20 10.90
CA TRP A 98 7.14 -35.00 11.63
C TRP A 98 7.80 -34.97 13.02
N PHE A 99 8.56 -33.93 13.32
CA PHE A 99 9.22 -33.73 14.60
C PHE A 99 8.33 -32.94 15.56
N ASN A 100 8.13 -33.49 16.77
CA ASN A 100 7.32 -32.91 17.85
C ASN A 100 5.84 -32.69 17.50
N GLN A 101 5.29 -33.46 16.55
CA GLN A 101 3.89 -33.37 16.13
C GLN A 101 3.17 -34.74 16.29
N PRO A 102 2.87 -35.18 17.52
CA PRO A 102 2.21 -36.46 17.77
C PRO A 102 0.74 -36.49 17.29
N TRP A 103 0.10 -35.32 17.09
CA TRP A 103 -1.29 -35.24 16.64
C TRP A 103 -1.49 -35.69 15.19
N ILE A 104 -0.44 -35.66 14.34
CA ILE A 104 -0.49 -36.13 12.95
C ILE A 104 -0.91 -37.60 12.86
N ALA A 105 -0.52 -38.42 13.84
CA ALA A 105 -0.89 -39.83 13.89
C ALA A 105 -2.42 -40.08 13.96
N LYS A 106 -3.20 -39.05 14.33
CA LYS A 106 -4.68 -39.11 14.34
C LYS A 106 -5.32 -38.56 13.05
N GLN A 107 -4.55 -37.85 12.23
CA GLN A 107 -5.05 -37.18 11.03
C GLN A 107 -4.81 -37.98 9.75
N ILE A 108 -3.84 -38.90 9.77
CA ILE A 108 -3.46 -39.70 8.61
C ILE A 108 -3.75 -41.17 8.91
N ASN A 109 -4.49 -41.82 8.02
CA ASN A 109 -4.79 -43.25 8.10
C ASN A 109 -4.07 -44.02 6.99
N ARG A 110 -3.88 -45.31 7.23
CA ARG A 110 -3.35 -46.22 6.21
C ARG A 110 -4.39 -46.37 5.09
N GLY A 111 -3.94 -46.18 3.86
CA GLY A 111 -4.78 -46.24 2.65
C GLY A 111 -5.19 -44.87 2.11
N ASP A 112 -4.92 -43.77 2.82
CA ASP A 112 -5.23 -42.43 2.34
C ASP A 112 -4.33 -42.06 1.14
N SER A 113 -4.93 -41.51 0.07
CA SER A 113 -4.21 -40.83 -1.03
C SER A 113 -4.17 -39.34 -0.74
N LEU A 114 -2.98 -38.79 -0.52
CA LEU A 114 -2.79 -37.40 -0.12
C LEU A 114 -1.69 -36.74 -0.97
N LEU A 115 -1.78 -35.42 -1.10
CA LEU A 115 -0.70 -34.59 -1.61
C LEU A 115 0.21 -34.19 -0.46
N PHE A 116 1.52 -34.32 -0.64
CA PHE A 116 2.53 -33.95 0.33
C PHE A 116 3.45 -32.89 -0.24
N ARG A 117 3.78 -31.88 0.57
CA ARG A 117 4.79 -30.88 0.24
C ARG A 117 5.73 -30.65 1.41
N GLY A 118 7.02 -30.73 1.18
CA GLY A 118 8.00 -30.51 2.23
C GLY A 118 9.42 -30.63 1.73
N ARG A 119 10.36 -30.34 2.64
CA ARG A 119 11.78 -30.41 2.34
C ARG A 119 12.26 -31.86 2.36
N ILE A 120 12.87 -32.28 1.26
CA ILE A 120 13.49 -33.58 1.11
C ILE A 120 14.87 -33.55 1.75
N LYS A 121 15.18 -34.59 2.52
CA LYS A 121 16.44 -34.75 3.23
C LYS A 121 16.95 -36.16 3.07
N ARG A 122 18.20 -36.29 2.67
CA ARG A 122 18.88 -37.57 2.50
C ARG A 122 19.61 -37.96 3.78
N ALA A 123 19.36 -39.18 4.25
CA ALA A 123 20.09 -39.83 5.33
C ALA A 123 20.74 -41.11 4.78
N GLY A 124 21.96 -40.99 4.28
CA GLY A 124 22.68 -42.10 3.64
C GLY A 124 22.05 -42.48 2.29
N ARG A 125 21.47 -43.69 2.22
CA ARG A 125 20.77 -44.19 1.01
C ARG A 125 19.26 -43.90 1.00
N TYR A 126 18.70 -43.40 2.10
CA TYR A 126 17.27 -43.19 2.23
C TYR A 126 16.93 -41.71 2.16
N PHE A 127 15.85 -41.40 1.44
CA PHE A 127 15.25 -40.08 1.45
C PHE A 127 14.12 -40.02 2.47
N SER A 128 13.95 -38.84 3.07
CA SER A 128 12.87 -38.53 3.98
C SER A 128 12.36 -37.14 3.72
N VAL A 129 11.05 -36.94 3.82
CA VAL A 129 10.47 -35.59 3.80
C VAL A 129 10.25 -35.12 5.23
N GLN A 130 10.76 -33.94 5.57
CA GLN A 130 10.71 -33.39 6.93
C GLN A 130 9.54 -32.43 7.11
N ASN A 131 8.76 -32.65 8.16
CA ASN A 131 7.56 -31.88 8.51
C ASN A 131 6.69 -31.54 7.28
N PRO A 132 6.35 -32.50 6.40
CA PRO A 132 5.58 -32.18 5.23
C PRO A 132 4.20 -31.67 5.61
N GLN A 133 3.75 -30.66 4.88
CA GLN A 133 2.33 -30.33 4.82
C GLN A 133 1.64 -31.39 3.96
N PHE A 134 0.40 -31.72 4.29
CA PHE A 134 -0.40 -32.64 3.49
C PHE A 134 -1.82 -32.14 3.31
N LEU A 135 -2.40 -32.49 2.17
CA LEU A 135 -3.73 -32.08 1.75
C LEU A 135 -4.48 -33.30 1.18
N SER A 136 -5.79 -33.34 1.42
CA SER A 136 -6.66 -34.37 0.84
C SER A 136 -7.04 -34.02 -0.59
N GLU A 137 -6.99 -34.99 -1.50
CA GLU A 137 -7.36 -34.79 -2.91
C GLU A 137 -8.85 -34.47 -3.11
N GLY A 138 -9.69 -34.83 -2.14
CA GLY A 138 -11.13 -34.61 -2.21
C GLY A 138 -11.59 -33.16 -1.94
N ASP A 139 -10.69 -32.28 -1.48
CA ASP A 139 -11.05 -30.94 -1.03
C ASP A 139 -11.11 -29.89 -2.15
N GLY A 140 -10.85 -30.27 -3.41
CA GLY A 140 -10.91 -29.36 -4.56
C GLY A 140 -9.99 -28.14 -4.41
N LEU A 141 -8.87 -28.31 -3.71
CA LEU A 141 -7.97 -27.22 -3.33
C LEU A 141 -7.39 -26.54 -4.58
N PRO A 142 -7.38 -25.20 -4.62
CA PRO A 142 -6.77 -24.47 -5.71
C PRO A 142 -5.27 -24.80 -5.77
N PRO A 143 -4.69 -24.85 -6.98
CA PRO A 143 -3.28 -25.20 -7.19
C PRO A 143 -2.30 -24.27 -6.46
N LEU A 144 -2.76 -23.08 -6.09
CA LEU A 144 -1.98 -22.03 -5.47
C LEU A 144 -2.59 -21.68 -4.11
N LEU A 145 -1.84 -21.93 -3.04
CA LEU A 145 -2.25 -21.58 -1.68
C LEU A 145 -1.66 -20.23 -1.25
N PRO A 146 -2.47 -19.27 -0.81
CA PRO A 146 -1.99 -17.95 -0.42
C PRO A 146 -1.09 -18.00 0.81
N ILE A 147 -0.04 -17.19 0.82
CA ILE A 147 0.82 -16.94 1.97
C ILE A 147 0.50 -15.53 2.48
N TYR A 148 -0.02 -15.44 3.70
CA TYR A 148 -0.33 -14.18 4.35
C TYR A 148 0.80 -13.71 5.27
N PRO A 149 0.94 -12.39 5.49
CA PRO A 149 1.68 -11.89 6.64
C PRO A 149 1.07 -12.41 7.95
N LEU A 150 1.91 -12.90 8.86
CA LEU A 150 1.49 -13.52 10.12
C LEU A 150 1.92 -12.70 11.34
N THR A 151 1.24 -12.94 12.46
CA THR A 151 1.65 -12.52 13.81
C THR A 151 1.75 -13.76 14.70
N GLU A 152 2.56 -13.69 15.76
CA GLU A 152 2.70 -14.76 16.75
C GLU A 152 1.32 -15.27 17.23
N GLY A 153 1.11 -16.59 17.15
CA GLY A 153 -0.15 -17.24 17.51
C GLY A 153 -1.16 -17.40 16.37
N LEU A 154 -0.93 -16.82 15.19
CA LEU A 154 -1.71 -17.06 13.98
C LEU A 154 -0.92 -17.91 12.97
N THR A 155 -1.59 -18.91 12.39
CA THR A 155 -1.02 -19.77 11.35
C THR A 155 -1.66 -19.47 10.00
N GLN A 156 -0.98 -19.86 8.91
CA GLN A 156 -1.51 -19.70 7.55
C GLN A 156 -2.91 -20.31 7.40
N ASN A 157 -3.13 -21.51 7.94
CA ASN A 157 -4.41 -22.19 7.83
C ASN A 157 -5.54 -21.43 8.52
N ILE A 158 -5.29 -20.81 9.68
CA ILE A 158 -6.31 -20.00 10.37
C ILE A 158 -6.75 -18.83 9.48
N ILE A 159 -5.82 -18.11 8.85
CA ILE A 159 -6.15 -16.99 7.96
C ILE A 159 -6.83 -17.50 6.69
N ARG A 160 -6.30 -18.55 6.06
CA ARG A 160 -6.89 -19.18 4.86
C ARG A 160 -8.34 -19.60 5.11
N ASP A 161 -8.62 -20.26 6.24
CA ASP A 161 -9.95 -20.71 6.59
C ASP A 161 -10.89 -19.54 6.89
N ALA A 162 -10.40 -18.49 7.54
CA ALA A 162 -11.17 -17.28 7.81
C ALA A 162 -11.54 -16.55 6.50
N VAL A 163 -10.58 -16.33 5.60
CA VAL A 163 -10.80 -15.71 4.29
C VAL A 163 -11.76 -16.55 3.45
N ARG A 164 -11.59 -17.88 3.43
CA ARG A 164 -12.48 -18.79 2.70
C ARG A 164 -13.92 -18.73 3.22
N GLN A 165 -14.11 -18.61 4.54
CA GLN A 165 -15.44 -18.43 5.12
C GLN A 165 -16.10 -17.13 4.68
N VAL A 166 -15.34 -16.03 4.58
CA VAL A 166 -15.87 -14.76 4.08
C VAL A 166 -16.24 -14.87 2.60
N LEU A 167 -15.34 -15.40 1.76
CA LEU A 167 -15.55 -15.54 0.32
C LEU A 167 -16.73 -16.46 -0.04
N ASN A 168 -16.96 -17.50 0.77
CA ASN A 168 -18.06 -18.46 0.56
C ASN A 168 -19.36 -18.06 1.27
N SER A 169 -19.45 -16.87 1.87
CA SER A 169 -20.65 -16.42 2.56
C SER A 169 -21.73 -15.97 1.58
N ASP A 170 -22.97 -16.45 1.74
CA ASP A 170 -24.13 -16.03 0.94
C ASP A 170 -24.48 -14.53 1.12
N SER A 171 -24.00 -13.90 2.20
CA SER A 171 -24.19 -12.47 2.47
C SER A 171 -23.06 -11.58 1.94
N LEU A 172 -22.08 -12.17 1.24
CA LEU A 172 -21.03 -11.41 0.57
C LEU A 172 -21.60 -10.71 -0.65
N VAL A 173 -21.62 -9.37 -0.58
CA VAL A 173 -22.11 -8.52 -1.66
C VAL A 173 -21.08 -7.44 -1.89
N PHE A 174 -20.52 -7.43 -3.09
CA PHE A 174 -19.60 -6.38 -3.54
C PHE A 174 -20.39 -5.30 -4.27
N SER A 175 -20.20 -4.05 -3.87
CA SER A 175 -20.82 -2.90 -4.55
C SER A 175 -19.89 -2.42 -5.66
N GLU A 176 -20.23 -2.71 -6.92
CA GLU A 176 -19.44 -2.25 -8.06
C GLU A 176 -19.67 -0.75 -8.29
N PHE A 177 -18.69 0.06 -7.88
CA PHE A 177 -18.73 1.51 -8.05
C PHE A 177 -18.03 1.99 -9.33
N LEU A 178 -17.26 1.14 -10.03
CA LEU A 178 -16.64 1.53 -11.29
C LEU A 178 -17.64 1.43 -12.45
N PRO A 179 -17.80 2.50 -13.26
CA PRO A 179 -18.65 2.47 -14.44
C PRO A 179 -18.29 1.34 -15.41
N ALA A 180 -19.30 0.68 -15.98
CA ALA A 180 -19.10 -0.43 -16.91
C ALA A 180 -18.32 -0.05 -18.19
N GLY A 181 -18.32 1.22 -18.58
CA GLY A 181 -17.49 1.74 -19.67
C GLY A 181 -16.00 1.67 -19.32
N SER A 182 -15.60 2.30 -18.21
CA SER A 182 -14.21 2.33 -17.72
C SER A 182 -13.66 0.94 -17.43
N ARG A 183 -14.48 0.02 -16.91
CA ARG A 183 -14.05 -1.37 -16.71
C ARG A 183 -13.73 -2.08 -18.02
N ARG A 184 -14.56 -1.89 -19.06
CA ARG A 184 -14.31 -2.50 -20.38
C ARG A 184 -13.09 -1.90 -21.06
N GLU A 185 -12.95 -0.58 -21.01
CA GLU A 185 -11.82 0.15 -21.60
C GLU A 185 -10.48 -0.29 -20.99
N HIS A 186 -10.41 -0.40 -19.66
CA HIS A 186 -9.18 -0.75 -18.94
C HIS A 186 -9.02 -2.26 -18.68
N GLN A 187 -9.93 -3.09 -19.20
CA GLN A 187 -9.95 -4.56 -19.01
C GLN A 187 -9.92 -4.96 -17.53
N LEU A 188 -10.73 -4.28 -16.72
CA LEU A 188 -10.81 -4.48 -15.27
C LEU A 188 -11.86 -5.53 -14.93
N ALA A 189 -11.44 -6.54 -14.17
CA ALA A 189 -12.34 -7.55 -13.64
C ALA A 189 -13.40 -6.97 -12.68
N SER A 190 -14.44 -7.75 -12.38
CA SER A 190 -15.36 -7.40 -11.30
C SER A 190 -14.65 -7.47 -9.95
N GLN A 191 -15.14 -6.70 -8.98
CA GLN A 191 -14.58 -6.71 -7.62
C GLN A 191 -14.64 -8.11 -6.98
N SER A 192 -15.74 -8.84 -7.16
CA SER A 192 -15.90 -10.22 -6.66
C SER A 192 -14.86 -11.18 -7.23
N TYR A 193 -14.60 -11.09 -8.54
CA TYR A 193 -13.57 -11.90 -9.19
C TYR A 193 -12.19 -11.55 -8.65
N ALA A 194 -11.90 -10.25 -8.50
CA ALA A 194 -10.61 -9.78 -8.03
C ALA A 194 -10.26 -10.28 -6.62
N PHE A 195 -11.19 -10.16 -5.66
CA PHE A 195 -10.98 -10.70 -4.31
C PHE A 195 -10.89 -12.23 -4.29
N THR A 196 -11.69 -12.92 -5.09
CA THR A 196 -11.64 -14.39 -5.14
C THR A 196 -10.28 -14.87 -5.65
N GLU A 197 -9.83 -14.34 -6.78
CA GLU A 197 -8.59 -14.79 -7.43
C GLU A 197 -7.32 -14.29 -6.74
N ILE A 198 -7.34 -13.12 -6.07
CA ILE A 198 -6.16 -12.68 -5.31
C ILE A 198 -5.96 -13.52 -4.04
N HIS A 199 -7.02 -14.04 -3.43
CA HIS A 199 -6.87 -14.90 -2.25
C HIS A 199 -6.67 -16.36 -2.63
N PHE A 200 -7.42 -16.87 -3.61
CA PHE A 200 -7.37 -18.27 -4.02
C PHE A 200 -7.34 -18.36 -5.54
N PRO A 201 -6.18 -18.07 -6.17
CA PRO A 201 -6.08 -18.02 -7.61
C PRO A 201 -6.25 -19.41 -8.24
N SER A 202 -7.06 -19.45 -9.30
CA SER A 202 -7.11 -20.58 -10.23
C SER A 202 -5.80 -20.74 -11.02
N SER A 203 -5.09 -19.63 -11.25
CA SER A 203 -3.78 -19.58 -11.88
C SER A 203 -3.02 -18.31 -11.46
N ARG A 204 -1.69 -18.31 -11.61
CA ARG A 204 -0.88 -17.10 -11.32
C ARG A 204 -1.34 -15.89 -12.12
N HIS A 205 -1.79 -16.10 -13.37
CA HIS A 205 -2.32 -15.04 -14.20
C HIS A 205 -3.64 -14.46 -13.65
N ALA A 206 -4.57 -15.32 -13.22
CA ALA A 206 -5.83 -14.88 -12.65
C ALA A 206 -5.63 -14.06 -11.35
N GLY A 207 -4.70 -14.50 -10.50
CA GLY A 207 -4.30 -13.73 -9.31
C GLY A 207 -3.73 -12.35 -9.65
N GLU A 208 -2.94 -12.25 -10.72
CA GLU A 208 -2.41 -10.97 -11.20
C GLU A 208 -3.49 -10.06 -11.78
N VAL A 209 -4.50 -10.61 -12.47
CA VAL A 209 -5.67 -9.85 -12.93
C VAL A 209 -6.44 -9.28 -11.74
N GLY A 210 -6.64 -10.08 -10.69
CA GLY A 210 -7.26 -9.61 -9.45
C GLY A 210 -6.44 -8.50 -8.77
N ARG A 211 -5.13 -8.69 -8.65
CA ARG A 211 -4.21 -7.68 -8.12
C ARG A 211 -4.25 -6.38 -8.90
N ARG A 212 -4.23 -6.44 -10.23
CA ARG A 212 -4.31 -5.25 -11.10
C ARG A 212 -5.62 -4.49 -10.87
N ARG A 213 -6.75 -5.21 -10.71
CA ARG A 213 -8.05 -4.59 -10.42
C ARG A 213 -8.07 -3.86 -9.08
N LEU A 214 -7.50 -4.45 -8.02
CA LEU A 214 -7.46 -3.85 -6.68
C LEU A 214 -6.44 -2.70 -6.59
N ALA A 215 -5.30 -2.79 -7.28
CA ALA A 215 -4.36 -1.67 -7.37
C ALA A 215 -4.97 -0.48 -8.11
N PHE A 216 -5.73 -0.74 -9.18
CA PHE A 216 -6.47 0.31 -9.88
C PHE A 216 -7.54 0.95 -8.98
N GLU A 217 -8.27 0.13 -8.20
CA GLU A 217 -9.26 0.59 -7.23
C GLU A 217 -8.65 1.60 -6.26
N GLU A 218 -7.56 1.22 -5.60
CA GLU A 218 -6.89 2.02 -4.59
C GLU A 218 -6.45 3.37 -5.18
N LEU A 219 -5.75 3.34 -6.33
CA LEU A 219 -5.29 4.56 -6.98
C LEU A 219 -6.47 5.42 -7.45
N PHE A 220 -7.53 4.81 -7.98
CA PHE A 220 -8.73 5.53 -8.41
C PHE A 220 -9.39 6.24 -7.23
N LEU A 221 -9.57 5.56 -6.09
CA LEU A 221 -10.18 6.15 -4.90
C LEU A 221 -9.34 7.29 -4.34
N ILE A 222 -8.02 7.15 -4.31
CA ILE A 222 -7.10 8.24 -3.93
C ILE A 222 -7.26 9.44 -4.86
N MET A 223 -7.25 9.21 -6.18
CA MET A 223 -7.36 10.26 -7.18
C MET A 223 -8.74 10.93 -7.17
N ALA A 224 -9.81 10.16 -6.98
CA ALA A 224 -11.18 10.65 -6.84
C ALA A 224 -11.31 11.51 -5.58
N GLY A 225 -10.75 11.08 -4.45
CA GLY A 225 -10.70 11.86 -3.22
C GLY A 225 -9.94 13.17 -3.38
N LEU A 226 -8.73 13.13 -3.97
CA LEU A 226 -7.95 14.34 -4.27
C LEU A 226 -8.68 15.29 -5.23
N ARG A 227 -9.38 14.75 -6.23
CA ARG A 227 -10.19 15.54 -7.15
C ARG A 227 -11.40 16.16 -6.44
N SER A 228 -12.07 15.42 -5.56
CA SER A 228 -13.19 15.94 -4.76
C SER A 228 -12.74 17.11 -3.88
N LEU A 229 -11.59 16.99 -3.22
CA LEU A 229 -11.00 18.08 -2.43
C LEU A 229 -10.61 19.29 -3.29
N LYS A 230 -10.09 19.06 -4.50
CA LYS A 230 -9.80 20.14 -5.45
C LYS A 230 -11.07 20.80 -5.97
N SER A 231 -12.09 20.02 -6.33
CA SER A 231 -13.35 20.55 -6.83
C SER A 231 -14.06 21.32 -5.74
N GLU A 232 -14.10 20.86 -4.50
CA GLU A 232 -14.60 21.65 -3.38
C GLU A 232 -13.82 22.96 -3.25
N ARG A 233 -12.49 22.97 -3.30
CA ARG A 233 -11.71 24.22 -3.21
C ARG A 233 -11.88 25.16 -4.41
N THR A 234 -12.21 24.63 -5.58
CA THR A 234 -12.43 25.41 -6.80
C THR A 234 -13.90 25.87 -6.92
N LEU A 235 -14.84 25.07 -6.43
CA LEU A 235 -16.30 25.31 -6.42
C LEU A 235 -16.77 26.10 -5.20
N LEU A 236 -16.04 26.05 -4.07
CA LEU A 236 -16.20 26.96 -2.94
C LEU A 236 -15.72 28.35 -3.36
N GLU A 237 -16.45 28.99 -4.28
CA GLU A 237 -16.74 30.42 -4.48
C GLU A 237 -15.62 31.46 -4.26
N ARG A 238 -14.36 31.06 -4.15
CA ARG A 238 -13.24 31.98 -3.99
C ARG A 238 -12.78 32.37 -5.38
N GLN A 239 -13.40 33.41 -5.93
CA GLN A 239 -12.83 34.12 -7.06
C GLN A 239 -11.42 34.56 -6.67
N ALA A 240 -10.43 34.15 -7.46
CA ALA A 240 -9.09 34.66 -7.26
C ALA A 240 -9.09 36.18 -7.50
N ILE A 241 -8.28 36.88 -6.73
CA ILE A 241 -8.03 38.29 -6.99
C ILE A 241 -7.26 38.34 -8.30
N LEU A 242 -7.88 38.92 -9.34
CA LEU A 242 -7.18 39.21 -10.58
C LEU A 242 -6.11 40.27 -10.27
N LEU A 243 -4.87 39.94 -10.61
CA LEU A 243 -3.79 40.90 -10.52
C LEU A 243 -3.95 41.91 -11.67
N PRO A 244 -3.91 43.23 -11.39
CA PRO A 244 -3.80 44.23 -12.45
C PRO A 244 -2.50 44.02 -13.24
N GLU A 245 -2.42 44.66 -14.40
CA GLU A 245 -1.21 44.65 -15.24
C GLU A 245 -0.01 45.14 -14.41
N GLU A 246 1.04 44.34 -14.37
CA GLU A 246 2.24 44.61 -13.58
C GLU A 246 3.22 45.51 -14.34
N ASP A 247 4.11 46.16 -13.60
CA ASP A 247 5.25 46.86 -14.18
C ASP A 247 6.31 45.85 -14.65
N GLU A 248 6.13 45.34 -15.87
CA GLU A 248 7.02 44.35 -16.49
C GLU A 248 8.45 44.91 -16.67
N ALA A 249 8.63 46.24 -16.77
CA ALA A 249 9.95 46.86 -16.86
C ALA A 249 10.69 46.78 -15.51
N GLN A 250 10.00 47.10 -14.42
CA GLN A 250 10.56 46.97 -13.07
C GLN A 250 10.83 45.49 -12.72
N LEU A 251 9.95 44.57 -13.14
CA LEU A 251 10.19 43.13 -12.93
C LEU A 251 11.44 42.62 -13.66
N GLN A 252 11.69 43.08 -14.88
CA GLN A 252 12.92 42.75 -15.63
C GLN A 252 14.18 43.32 -14.96
N GLU A 253 14.09 44.50 -14.33
CA GLU A 253 15.20 45.05 -13.56
C GLU A 253 15.49 44.22 -12.30
N MET A 254 14.44 43.77 -11.61
CA MET A 254 14.55 42.85 -10.47
C MET A 254 15.11 41.48 -10.87
N GLU A 255 14.78 40.97 -12.05
CA GLU A 255 15.38 39.73 -12.56
C GLU A 255 16.89 39.90 -12.80
N LYS A 256 17.30 41.02 -13.40
CA LYS A 256 18.72 41.31 -13.65
C LYS A 256 19.53 41.51 -12.36
N SER A 257 18.91 41.98 -11.27
CA SER A 257 19.59 42.19 -10.00
C SER A 257 19.96 40.89 -9.27
N LEU A 258 19.44 39.73 -9.69
CA LEU A 258 19.77 38.42 -9.14
C LEU A 258 21.26 38.04 -9.33
N GLY A 259 21.96 38.66 -10.28
CA GLY A 259 23.39 38.43 -10.53
C GLY A 259 23.71 37.14 -11.29
N PHE A 260 22.71 36.48 -11.87
CA PHE A 260 22.85 35.34 -12.77
C PHE A 260 21.67 35.30 -13.74
N ASP A 261 21.87 34.65 -14.90
CA ASP A 261 20.80 34.44 -15.87
C ASP A 261 19.92 33.24 -15.47
N LEU A 262 18.61 33.41 -15.59
CA LEU A 262 17.68 32.31 -15.34
C LEU A 262 17.85 31.21 -16.37
N THR A 263 17.79 29.96 -15.92
CA THR A 263 17.78 28.81 -16.83
C THR A 263 16.44 28.76 -17.59
N ARG A 264 16.43 28.03 -18.72
CA ARG A 264 15.19 27.80 -19.48
C ARG A 264 14.05 27.22 -18.62
N SER A 265 14.34 26.27 -17.72
CA SER A 265 13.32 25.66 -16.85
C SER A 265 12.79 26.65 -15.80
N GLN A 266 13.63 27.56 -15.32
CA GLN A 266 13.24 28.65 -14.42
C GLN A 266 12.32 29.65 -15.13
N GLN A 267 12.66 30.05 -16.36
CA GLN A 267 11.81 30.92 -17.19
C GLN A 267 10.45 30.28 -17.51
N GLU A 268 10.44 29.00 -17.90
CA GLU A 268 9.21 28.24 -18.15
C GLU A 268 8.34 28.15 -16.88
N THR A 269 8.97 28.01 -15.71
CA THR A 269 8.28 27.99 -14.42
C THR A 269 7.65 29.35 -14.09
N LEU A 270 8.38 30.47 -14.28
CA LEU A 270 7.84 31.81 -14.07
C LEU A 270 6.67 32.12 -15.01
N ALA A 271 6.79 31.74 -16.30
CA ALA A 271 5.71 31.88 -17.27
C ALA A 271 4.48 31.02 -16.90
N ALA A 272 4.68 29.87 -16.24
CA ALA A 272 3.58 29.07 -15.71
C ALA A 272 2.94 29.71 -14.47
N ILE A 273 3.72 30.31 -13.58
CA ILE A 273 3.21 31.08 -12.43
C ILE A 273 2.41 32.29 -12.90
N LYS A 274 2.91 33.04 -13.88
CA LYS A 274 2.19 34.16 -14.52
C LYS A 274 0.79 33.73 -14.97
N ARG A 275 0.72 32.69 -15.80
CA ARG A 275 -0.54 32.13 -16.30
C ARG A 275 -1.47 31.64 -15.20
N ASP A 276 -0.92 31.13 -14.10
CA ASP A 276 -1.73 30.69 -12.97
C ASP A 276 -2.35 31.87 -12.20
N LEU A 277 -1.61 32.97 -12.04
CA LEU A 277 -2.05 34.19 -11.36
C LEU A 277 -3.05 35.04 -12.19
N GLU A 278 -3.02 34.91 -13.51
CA GLU A 278 -3.96 35.58 -14.42
C GLU A 278 -5.35 34.92 -14.45
N ARG A 279 -5.52 33.76 -13.81
CA ARG A 279 -6.80 33.02 -13.80
C ARG A 279 -7.74 33.53 -12.71
N THR A 280 -9.03 33.39 -12.97
CA THR A 280 -10.11 33.72 -12.01
C THR A 280 -10.28 32.70 -10.88
N CYS A 281 -9.49 31.62 -10.89
CA CYS A 281 -9.51 30.57 -9.86
C CYS A 281 -8.17 30.49 -9.11
N PRO A 282 -8.16 30.18 -7.81
CA PRO A 282 -6.93 30.10 -7.02
C PRO A 282 -5.91 29.11 -7.61
N ALA A 283 -4.65 29.51 -7.62
CA ALA A 283 -3.54 28.71 -8.10
C ALA A 283 -2.97 27.78 -7.01
N TYR A 284 -2.71 26.52 -7.38
CA TYR A 284 -2.00 25.54 -6.53
C TYR A 284 -0.86 24.92 -7.32
N ARG A 285 0.33 25.51 -7.23
CA ARG A 285 1.53 25.03 -7.91
C ARG A 285 2.56 24.52 -6.92
N LEU A 286 3.07 23.32 -7.18
CA LEU A 286 4.27 22.80 -6.54
C LEU A 286 5.47 23.09 -7.45
N ILE A 287 6.43 23.84 -6.95
CA ILE A 287 7.72 24.03 -7.62
C ILE A 287 8.68 22.97 -7.08
N GLN A 288 9.01 21.99 -7.91
CA GLN A 288 9.90 20.88 -7.56
C GLN A 288 11.26 21.05 -8.24
N GLY A 289 12.33 20.84 -7.48
CA GLY A 289 13.70 20.86 -7.98
C GLY A 289 14.71 20.55 -6.87
N ASP A 290 15.93 20.16 -7.24
CA ASP A 290 16.97 19.77 -6.29
C ASP A 290 17.48 20.93 -5.44
N VAL A 291 18.18 20.65 -4.35
CA VAL A 291 18.83 21.69 -3.54
C VAL A 291 19.80 22.48 -4.42
N GLY A 292 19.73 23.82 -4.38
CA GLY A 292 20.54 24.70 -5.23
C GLY A 292 19.95 25.02 -6.62
N SER A 293 18.84 24.42 -7.03
CA SER A 293 18.20 24.68 -8.36
C SER A 293 17.55 26.07 -8.53
N GLY A 294 17.73 26.99 -7.57
CA GLY A 294 17.19 28.35 -7.66
C GLY A 294 15.70 28.51 -7.35
N LYS A 295 15.06 27.53 -6.69
CA LYS A 295 13.63 27.62 -6.27
C LYS A 295 13.30 28.92 -5.53
N THR A 296 14.23 29.38 -4.68
CA THR A 296 14.06 30.62 -3.90
C THR A 296 13.99 31.86 -4.81
N ALA A 297 14.81 31.92 -5.87
CA ALA A 297 14.77 33.02 -6.84
C ALA A 297 13.42 33.06 -7.59
N ILE A 298 12.89 31.90 -7.96
CA ILE A 298 11.56 31.80 -8.58
C ILE A 298 10.47 32.28 -7.62
N ALA A 299 10.55 31.91 -6.35
CA ALA A 299 9.61 32.41 -5.33
C ALA A 299 9.73 33.94 -5.15
N MET A 300 10.95 34.48 -5.11
CA MET A 300 11.20 35.93 -5.01
C MET A 300 10.59 36.69 -6.19
N LEU A 301 10.82 36.25 -7.42
CA LEU A 301 10.25 36.89 -8.62
C LEU A 301 8.73 36.75 -8.68
N ALA A 302 8.17 35.62 -8.24
CA ALA A 302 6.72 35.47 -8.12
C ALA A 302 6.13 36.43 -7.06
N MET A 303 6.81 36.62 -5.92
CA MET A 303 6.41 37.58 -4.89
C MET A 303 6.54 39.02 -5.38
N ALA A 304 7.61 39.35 -6.12
CA ALA A 304 7.81 40.64 -6.77
C ALA A 304 6.64 40.99 -7.69
N ARG A 305 6.25 40.03 -8.54
CA ARG A 305 5.10 40.15 -9.45
C ARG A 305 3.82 40.57 -8.72
N VAL A 306 3.53 39.91 -7.60
CA VAL A 306 2.36 40.20 -6.75
C VAL A 306 2.47 41.58 -6.09
N ALA A 307 3.66 41.96 -5.63
CA ALA A 307 3.93 43.26 -5.02
C ALA A 307 3.77 44.42 -6.01
N LEU A 308 4.31 44.27 -7.23
CA LEU A 308 4.18 45.25 -8.32
C LEU A 308 2.72 45.42 -8.78
N ALA A 309 1.91 44.38 -8.66
CA ALA A 309 0.47 44.44 -8.86
C ALA A 309 -0.32 45.05 -7.68
N GLY A 310 0.37 45.63 -6.69
CA GLY A 310 -0.23 46.31 -5.53
C GLY A 310 -0.89 45.35 -4.53
N LYS A 311 -0.44 44.09 -4.47
CA LYS A 311 -0.93 43.09 -3.53
C LYS A 311 0.19 42.59 -2.62
N GLN A 312 -0.17 42.03 -1.48
CA GLN A 312 0.79 41.48 -0.54
C GLN A 312 1.04 39.98 -0.81
N SER A 313 2.27 39.54 -0.54
CA SER A 313 2.67 38.15 -0.61
C SER A 313 3.24 37.67 0.73
N VAL A 314 3.10 36.38 1.02
CA VAL A 314 3.56 35.78 2.27
C VAL A 314 4.40 34.54 1.97
N MET A 315 5.61 34.49 2.52
CA MET A 315 6.45 33.30 2.52
C MET A 315 6.41 32.62 3.89
N MET A 316 6.02 31.34 3.92
CA MET A 316 6.02 30.54 5.14
C MET A 316 7.24 29.62 5.19
N ALA A 317 7.84 29.49 6.37
CA ALA A 317 8.96 28.58 6.61
C ALA A 317 8.66 27.66 7.82
N PRO A 318 9.20 26.43 7.86
CA PRO A 318 8.86 25.46 8.91
C PRO A 318 9.51 25.76 10.26
N THR A 319 10.54 26.61 10.30
CA THR A 319 11.25 27.00 11.54
C THR A 319 11.53 28.49 11.57
N SER A 320 11.69 29.04 12.78
CA SER A 320 12.03 30.45 13.00
C SER A 320 13.37 30.83 12.37
N ILE A 321 14.36 29.93 12.40
CA ILE A 321 15.68 30.15 11.81
C ILE A 321 15.58 30.29 10.29
N LEU A 322 14.84 29.39 9.62
CA LEU A 322 14.64 29.49 8.17
C LEU A 322 13.83 30.73 7.80
N ALA A 323 12.82 31.09 8.59
CA ALA A 323 12.06 32.33 8.38
C ALA A 323 12.95 33.58 8.48
N GLN A 324 13.88 33.63 9.44
CA GLN A 324 14.86 34.72 9.54
C GLN A 324 15.80 34.77 8.33
N GLN A 325 16.35 33.63 7.93
CA GLN A 325 17.22 33.54 6.74
C GLN A 325 16.48 33.98 5.47
N HIS A 326 15.23 33.56 5.29
CA HIS A 326 14.43 34.03 4.17
C HIS A 326 14.15 35.53 4.27
N PHE A 327 13.83 36.05 5.46
CA PHE A 327 13.58 37.47 5.66
C PHE A 327 14.80 38.34 5.32
N GLU A 328 16.00 37.97 5.76
CA GLU A 328 17.23 38.69 5.41
C GLU A 328 17.46 38.71 3.90
N ASN A 329 17.35 37.55 3.24
CA ASN A 329 17.52 37.43 1.80
C ASN A 329 16.46 38.22 1.01
N LEU A 330 15.19 38.15 1.42
CA LEU A 330 14.09 38.88 0.79
C LEU A 330 14.26 40.38 0.98
N THR A 331 14.66 40.83 2.18
CA THR A 331 14.87 42.26 2.46
C THR A 331 15.95 42.84 1.56
N GLY A 332 17.11 42.17 1.46
CA GLY A 332 18.19 42.63 0.57
C GLY A 332 17.80 42.66 -0.91
N PHE A 333 16.91 41.77 -1.36
CA PHE A 333 16.41 41.75 -2.73
C PHE A 333 15.35 42.82 -3.01
N PHE A 334 14.45 43.09 -2.06
CA PHE A 334 13.27 43.94 -2.26
C PHE A 334 13.47 45.41 -1.88
N GLU A 335 14.33 45.71 -0.90
CA GLU A 335 14.59 47.07 -0.41
C GLU A 335 15.05 48.04 -1.51
N PRO A 336 15.94 47.67 -2.46
CA PRO A 336 16.34 48.57 -3.55
C PRO A 336 15.20 49.02 -4.46
N PHE A 337 14.11 48.24 -4.51
CA PHE A 337 12.93 48.50 -5.33
C PHE A 337 11.78 49.13 -4.52
N GLY A 338 12.04 49.52 -3.27
CA GLY A 338 11.04 50.16 -2.40
C GLY A 338 9.97 49.21 -1.86
N ILE A 339 10.15 47.89 -2.02
CA ILE A 339 9.20 46.88 -1.53
C ILE A 339 9.57 46.55 -0.08
N LYS A 340 8.63 46.79 0.85
CA LYS A 340 8.84 46.52 2.27
C LYS A 340 8.63 45.04 2.58
N THR A 341 9.53 44.47 3.37
CA THR A 341 9.43 43.11 3.90
C THR A 341 9.14 43.15 5.41
N GLY A 342 8.35 42.20 5.88
CA GLY A 342 8.04 42.03 7.31
C GLY A 342 8.33 40.60 7.76
N LEU A 343 8.67 40.44 9.03
CA LEU A 343 8.87 39.13 9.67
C LEU A 343 7.84 38.94 10.78
N LEU A 344 7.23 37.76 10.84
CA LEU A 344 6.30 37.38 11.91
C LEU A 344 6.68 36.02 12.48
N LEU A 345 7.15 36.01 13.73
CA LEU A 345 7.53 34.78 14.45
C LEU A 345 6.69 34.60 15.72
N GLY A 346 6.50 33.35 16.15
CA GLY A 346 5.76 33.01 17.35
C GLY A 346 6.36 33.61 18.64
N GLY A 347 7.69 33.71 18.71
CA GLY A 347 8.43 34.22 19.88
C GLY A 347 8.67 35.73 19.90
N MET A 348 8.00 36.51 19.05
CA MET A 348 8.22 37.97 19.01
C MET A 348 7.65 38.69 20.25
N PRO A 349 8.31 39.75 20.75
CA PRO A 349 7.73 40.63 21.74
C PRO A 349 6.38 41.18 21.28
N ALA A 350 5.40 41.23 22.19
CA ALA A 350 4.02 41.58 21.85
C ALA A 350 3.87 42.94 21.15
N ALA A 351 4.69 43.93 21.51
CA ALA A 351 4.69 45.25 20.88
C ALA A 351 5.13 45.20 19.41
N VAL A 352 6.24 44.52 19.13
CA VAL A 352 6.78 44.34 17.76
C VAL A 352 5.79 43.57 16.90
N ARG A 353 5.18 42.52 17.46
CA ARG A 353 4.15 41.75 16.77
C ARG A 353 2.94 42.60 16.40
N ARG A 354 2.44 43.45 17.31
CA ARG A 354 1.31 44.36 17.03
C ARG A 354 1.66 45.37 15.94
N ALA A 355 2.85 45.97 16.00
CA ALA A 355 3.30 46.92 14.98
C ALA A 355 3.40 46.25 13.59
N THR A 356 3.95 45.04 13.53
CA THR A 356 4.07 44.26 12.27
C THR A 356 2.70 43.91 11.71
N LEU A 357 1.76 43.44 12.56
CA LEU A 357 0.40 43.13 12.12
C LEU A 357 -0.34 44.38 11.62
N SER A 358 -0.16 45.53 12.28
CA SER A 358 -0.74 46.79 11.84
C SER A 358 -0.17 47.25 10.50
N ALA A 359 1.14 47.05 10.25
CA ALA A 359 1.76 47.36 8.96
C ALA A 359 1.22 46.47 7.84
N ILE A 360 1.06 45.16 8.11
CA ILE A 360 0.45 44.21 7.16
C ILE A 360 -0.99 44.61 6.86
N GLU A 361 -1.77 45.01 7.87
CA GLU A 361 -3.16 45.44 7.68
C GLU A 361 -3.29 46.70 6.82
N SER A 362 -2.33 47.64 6.92
CA SER A 362 -2.33 48.89 6.17
C SER A 362 -1.82 48.80 4.73
N GLY A 363 -1.24 47.66 4.32
CA GLY A 363 -0.62 47.48 3.00
C GLY A 363 0.89 47.67 3.03
#